data_AF-A0A1S3Y8V2-F1
#
_entry.id   AF-A0A1S3Y8V2-F1
#
_cell.length_a   1.000
_cell.length_b   1.000
_cell.length_c   1.000
_cell.angle_alpha   90.00
_cell.angle_beta   90.00
_cell.angle_gamma   90.00
#
_symmetry.space_group_name_H-M   'P 1'
#
loop_
_entity.id
_entity.type
_entity.pdbx_description
1 polymer ?
#
loop_
_entity_poly.entity_id
_entity_poly.type
_entity_poly.pdbx_seq_one_letter_code
_entity_poly.pdbx_strand_id
1 'polypeptide(L)'
;MEALNSILTAIAKLGGEHSAATALQELRVATVNLISEVAKNFKEERKVVTVSSCEQEKCLQQWGEDEGVKSQLEISYFEGAGRGAVARQDMRIGDIAMEIPLSIVISENLVHASQMVHVVNVIAFAWLNYLCFLLAFSLGLLQ
;
A
#
# COMPACT_ATOMS: atom_id res chain seq x y z
N MET A 1 -1.34 5.11 -9.28
CA MET A 1 -2.68 5.30 -8.66
C MET A 1 -2.99 6.78 -8.44
N GLU A 2 -2.01 7.57 -7.99
CA GLU A 2 -2.16 9.02 -7.76
C GLU A 2 -2.63 9.82 -8.99
N ALA A 3 -2.15 9.50 -10.18
CA ALA A 3 -2.53 10.20 -11.41
C ALA A 3 -4.03 10.06 -11.75
N LEU A 4 -4.58 8.84 -11.65
CA LEU A 4 -6.01 8.61 -11.88
C LEU A 4 -6.86 9.30 -10.80
N ASN A 5 -6.47 9.16 -9.53
CA ASN A 5 -7.18 9.85 -8.45
C ASN A 5 -7.14 11.37 -8.62
N SER A 6 -6.04 11.91 -9.16
CA SER A 6 -5.92 13.35 -9.48
C SER A 6 -6.86 13.76 -10.60
N ILE A 7 -6.96 12.97 -11.67
CA ILE A 7 -7.91 13.20 -12.78
C ILE A 7 -9.36 13.12 -12.28
N LEU A 8 -9.71 12.09 -11.52
CA LEU A 8 -11.05 11.93 -10.96
C LEU A 8 -11.41 13.07 -10.00
N THR A 9 -10.45 13.52 -9.20
CA THR A 9 -10.62 14.67 -8.31
C THR A 9 -10.80 15.97 -9.10
N ALA A 10 -10.05 16.16 -10.19
CA ALA A 10 -10.22 17.31 -11.08
C ALA A 10 -11.62 17.32 -11.71
N ILE A 11 -12.09 16.17 -12.19
CA ILE A 11 -13.46 16.02 -12.73
C ILE A 11 -14.52 16.36 -11.68
N ALA A 12 -14.35 15.88 -10.43
CA ALA A 12 -15.27 16.18 -9.35
C ALA A 12 -15.30 17.68 -8.99
N LYS A 13 -14.15 18.36 -9.03
CA LYS A 13 -14.03 19.81 -8.76
C LYS A 13 -14.68 20.68 -9.84
N LEU A 14 -14.89 20.17 -11.06
CA LEU A 14 -15.58 20.90 -12.13
C LEU A 14 -17.10 21.02 -11.90
N GLY A 15 -17.68 20.28 -10.93
CA GLY A 15 -19.12 20.26 -10.63
C GLY A 15 -19.64 21.39 -9.73
N GLY A 16 -19.28 22.65 -10.00
CA GLY A 16 -19.81 23.83 -9.30
C GLY A 16 -21.28 24.15 -9.62
N GLU A 17 -21.84 25.16 -8.93
CA GLU A 17 -23.26 25.57 -8.70
C GLU A 17 -24.29 25.52 -9.86
N HIS A 18 -23.93 25.14 -11.09
CA HIS A 18 -24.85 24.93 -12.20
C HIS A 18 -24.67 23.53 -12.78
N SER A 19 -25.70 22.69 -12.62
CA SER A 19 -25.62 21.23 -12.76
C SER A 19 -25.35 20.77 -14.20
N ALA A 20 -24.09 20.43 -14.50
CA ALA A 20 -23.70 19.51 -15.57
C ALA A 20 -23.38 18.11 -15.01
N ALA A 21 -24.08 17.71 -13.93
CA ALA A 21 -23.80 16.48 -13.18
C ALA A 21 -23.78 15.22 -14.07
N THR A 22 -24.66 15.17 -15.08
CA THR A 22 -24.71 14.08 -16.06
C THR A 22 -23.45 14.03 -16.93
N ALA A 23 -23.02 15.17 -17.50
CA ALA A 23 -21.83 15.23 -18.34
C ALA A 23 -20.53 14.92 -17.58
N LEU A 24 -20.44 15.33 -16.31
CA LEU A 24 -19.30 15.01 -15.45
C LEU A 24 -19.26 13.53 -15.09
N GLN A 25 -20.42 12.91 -14.86
CA GLN A 25 -20.51 11.48 -14.63
C GLN A 25 -20.17 10.69 -15.89
N GLU A 26 -20.60 11.14 -17.07
CA GLU A 26 -20.22 10.55 -18.36
C GLU A 26 -18.71 10.64 -18.60
N LEU A 27 -18.10 11.80 -18.34
CA LEU A 27 -16.65 11.98 -18.46
C LEU A 27 -15.88 11.06 -17.50
N ARG A 28 -16.37 10.92 -16.26
CA ARG A 28 -15.81 9.98 -15.28
C ARG A 28 -15.87 8.54 -15.80
N VAL A 29 -17.03 8.11 -16.30
CA VAL A 29 -17.23 6.76 -16.85
C VAL A 29 -16.33 6.53 -18.07
N ALA A 30 -16.25 7.48 -18.99
CA ALA A 30 -15.41 7.39 -20.17
C ALA A 30 -13.92 7.25 -19.81
N THR A 31 -13.45 8.02 -18.82
CA THR A 31 -12.06 7.95 -18.34
C THR A 31 -11.75 6.57 -17.76
N VAL A 32 -12.65 6.01 -16.94
CA VAL A 32 -12.47 4.67 -16.36
C VAL A 32 -12.48 3.59 -17.45
N ASN A 33 -13.39 3.69 -18.42
CA ASN A 33 -13.48 2.73 -19.53
C ASN A 33 -12.20 2.73 -20.38
N LEU A 34 -11.66 3.91 -20.69
CA LEU A 34 -10.46 4.06 -21.51
C LEU A 34 -9.23 3.42 -20.83
N ILE A 35 -9.09 3.62 -19.52
CA ILE A 35 -8.02 2.99 -18.74
C ILE A 35 -8.24 1.48 -18.65
N SER A 36 -9.48 1.03 -18.46
CA SER A 36 -9.81 -0.40 -18.42
C SER A 36 -9.49 -1.10 -19.74
N GLU A 37 -9.77 -0.45 -20.87
CA GLU A 37 -9.47 -0.98 -22.20
C GLU A 37 -7.96 -1.11 -22.44
N VAL A 38 -7.20 -0.08 -22.08
CA VAL A 38 -5.73 -0.12 -22.17
C VAL A 38 -5.16 -1.22 -21.26
N ALA A 39 -5.68 -1.38 -20.04
CA ALA A 39 -5.22 -2.39 -19.08
C ALA A 39 -5.36 -3.83 -19.59
N LYS A 40 -6.37 -4.12 -20.43
CA LYS A 40 -6.55 -5.46 -21.04
C LYS A 40 -5.36 -5.89 -21.89
N ASN A 41 -4.62 -4.95 -22.47
CA ASN A 41 -3.46 -5.22 -23.31
C ASN A 41 -2.21 -5.61 -22.50
N PHE A 42 -2.20 -5.38 -21.18
CA PHE A 42 -1.06 -5.65 -20.29
C PHE A 42 -1.26 -6.89 -19.43
N LYS A 43 -2.12 -7.83 -19.85
CA LYS A 43 -2.41 -9.04 -19.09
C LYS A 43 -1.23 -10.02 -19.16
N GLU A 44 -0.16 -9.73 -18.43
CA GLU A 44 0.91 -10.68 -18.18
C GLU A 44 0.40 -11.75 -17.22
N GLU A 45 0.35 -12.99 -17.67
CA GLU A 45 0.06 -14.16 -16.81
C GLU A 45 1.26 -14.41 -15.89
N ARG A 46 1.32 -13.69 -14.76
CA ARG A 46 2.25 -14.05 -13.69
C ARG A 46 1.71 -15.28 -12.98
N LYS A 47 2.47 -16.37 -13.04
CA LYS A 47 2.10 -17.63 -12.40
C LYS A 47 2.15 -17.45 -10.88
N VAL A 48 0.98 -17.51 -10.25
CA VAL A 48 0.89 -17.68 -8.80
C VAL A 48 1.50 -19.04 -8.48
N VAL A 49 2.53 -19.05 -7.63
CA VAL A 49 3.13 -20.31 -7.19
C VAL A 49 2.24 -20.85 -6.08
N THR A 50 1.31 -21.73 -6.44
CA THR A 50 0.37 -22.39 -5.53
C THR A 50 1.03 -23.30 -4.49
N VAL A 51 2.36 -23.47 -4.54
CA VAL A 51 3.11 -24.44 -3.73
C VAL A 51 3.37 -23.93 -2.29
N SER A 52 3.12 -22.67 -1.99
CA SER A 52 3.28 -22.18 -0.61
C SER A 52 2.32 -21.04 -0.26
N SER A 53 1.02 -21.32 -0.18
CA SER A 53 0.19 -20.61 0.80
C SER A 53 0.74 -21.00 2.17
N CYS A 54 1.86 -20.39 2.56
CA CYS A 54 2.51 -20.73 3.81
C CYS A 54 1.52 -20.37 4.93
N GLU A 55 1.41 -21.25 5.92
CA GLU A 55 0.43 -21.12 6.99
C GLU A 55 0.58 -19.78 7.73
N GLN A 56 1.76 -19.16 7.67
CA GLN A 56 2.03 -17.83 8.22
C GLN A 56 1.21 -16.72 7.53
N GLU A 57 1.08 -16.76 6.21
CA GLU A 57 0.34 -15.77 5.41
C GLU A 57 -1.17 -15.88 5.70
N LYS A 58 -1.67 -17.10 5.85
CA LYS A 58 -3.06 -17.35 6.29
C LYS A 58 -3.27 -16.88 7.72
N CYS A 59 -2.36 -17.19 8.64
CA CYS A 59 -2.45 -16.72 10.03
C CYS A 59 -2.42 -15.19 10.13
N LEU A 60 -1.56 -14.52 9.37
CA LEU A 60 -1.50 -13.06 9.35
C LEU A 60 -2.79 -12.45 8.77
N GLN A 61 -3.32 -13.06 7.71
CA GLN A 61 -4.58 -12.65 7.12
C GLN A 61 -5.74 -12.81 8.10
N GLN A 62 -5.84 -13.98 8.76
CA GLN A 62 -6.87 -14.25 9.75
C GLN A 62 -6.77 -13.28 10.93
N TRP A 63 -5.57 -13.09 11.48
CA TRP A 63 -5.34 -12.13 12.56
C TRP A 63 -5.80 -10.71 12.17
N GLY A 64 -5.47 -10.27 10.95
CA GLY A 64 -5.93 -8.98 10.45
C GLY A 64 -7.45 -8.88 10.38
N GLU A 65 -8.11 -9.90 9.83
CA GLU A 65 -9.58 -9.98 9.76
C GLU A 65 -10.22 -9.96 11.16
N ASP A 66 -9.62 -10.67 12.13
CA ASP A 66 -10.05 -10.71 13.54
C ASP A 66 -9.93 -9.33 14.21
N GLU A 67 -8.90 -8.55 13.85
CA GLU A 67 -8.69 -7.17 14.33
C GLU A 67 -9.49 -6.11 13.54
N GLY A 68 -10.34 -6.53 12.60
CA GLY A 68 -11.25 -5.65 11.86
C GLY A 68 -10.71 -5.12 10.53
N VAL A 69 -9.62 -5.69 10.00
CA VAL A 69 -9.20 -5.46 8.61
C VAL A 69 -10.26 -6.04 7.68
N LYS A 70 -10.69 -5.24 6.71
CA LYS A 70 -11.53 -5.74 5.61
C LYS A 70 -10.69 -5.81 4.37
N SER A 71 -10.60 -6.97 3.73
CA SER A 71 -9.81 -7.14 2.52
C SER A 71 -10.53 -7.94 1.46
N GLN A 72 -10.45 -7.45 0.22
CA GLN A 72 -10.81 -8.20 -0.99
C GLN A 72 -9.60 -8.92 -1.57
N LEU A 73 -8.47 -8.94 -0.85
CA LEU A 73 -7.21 -9.51 -1.28
C LEU A 73 -6.85 -10.74 -0.42
N GLU A 74 -6.10 -11.65 -1.00
CA GLU A 74 -5.47 -12.79 -0.33
C GLU A 74 -3.95 -12.67 -0.44
N ILE A 75 -3.24 -12.95 0.65
CA ILE A 75 -1.78 -12.93 0.66
C ILE A 75 -1.26 -14.18 -0.05
N SER A 76 -0.39 -14.00 -1.05
CA SER A 76 0.12 -15.09 -1.87
C SER A 76 1.59 -14.88 -2.26
N TYR A 77 2.24 -15.95 -2.73
CA TYR A 77 3.61 -15.91 -3.25
C TYR A 77 3.63 -15.96 -4.78
N PHE A 78 4.40 -15.06 -5.38
CA PHE A 78 4.55 -14.91 -6.81
C PHE A 78 5.99 -15.21 -7.24
N GLU A 79 6.16 -16.03 -8.27
CA GLU A 79 7.48 -16.35 -8.81
C GLU A 79 8.21 -15.08 -9.26
N GLY A 80 9.46 -14.90 -8.82
CA GLY A 80 10.28 -13.74 -9.17
C GLY A 80 9.91 -12.41 -8.48
N ALA A 81 8.76 -12.31 -7.81
CA ALA A 81 8.32 -11.10 -7.11
C ALA A 81 8.19 -11.28 -5.58
N GLY A 82 8.15 -12.52 -5.09
CA GLY A 82 8.04 -12.81 -3.66
C GLY A 82 6.60 -12.72 -3.15
N ARG A 83 6.43 -12.31 -1.88
CA ARG A 83 5.12 -12.14 -1.24
C ARG A 83 4.38 -10.95 -1.86
N GLY A 84 3.10 -11.15 -2.15
CA GLY A 84 2.21 -10.12 -2.66
C GLY A 84 0.77 -10.42 -2.29
N ALA A 85 -0.16 -9.75 -2.97
CA ALA A 85 -1.58 -9.92 -2.76
C ALA A 85 -2.30 -10.21 -4.09
N VAL A 86 -3.24 -11.15 -4.07
CA VAL A 86 -4.11 -11.49 -5.20
C VAL A 86 -5.55 -11.11 -4.86
N ALA A 87 -6.32 -10.61 -5.83
CA ALA A 87 -7.72 -10.31 -5.59
C ALA A 87 -8.53 -11.61 -5.42
N ARG A 88 -9.35 -11.69 -4.36
CA ARG A 88 -10.28 -12.82 -4.09
C ARG A 88 -11.49 -12.84 -5.02
N GLN A 89 -11.78 -11.69 -5.62
CA GLN A 89 -12.90 -11.47 -6.54
C GLN A 89 -12.49 -10.46 -7.62
N ASP A 90 -13.28 -10.38 -8.68
CA ASP A 90 -13.07 -9.40 -9.75
C ASP A 90 -13.17 -7.98 -9.19
N MET A 91 -12.10 -7.21 -9.34
CA MET A 91 -12.02 -5.83 -8.88
C MET A 91 -12.09 -4.84 -10.05
N ARG A 92 -12.88 -3.79 -9.90
CA ARG A 92 -12.98 -2.68 -10.85
C ARG A 92 -12.11 -1.52 -10.40
N ILE A 93 -11.81 -0.64 -11.35
CA ILE A 93 -11.11 0.61 -11.07
C ILE A 93 -11.95 1.45 -10.10
N GLY A 94 -11.37 1.78 -8.95
CA GLY A 94 -12.03 2.55 -7.90
C GLY A 94 -12.62 1.71 -6.77
N ASP A 95 -12.58 0.37 -6.87
CA ASP A 95 -12.96 -0.50 -5.76
C ASP A 95 -11.94 -0.44 -4.62
N ILE A 96 -12.43 -0.57 -3.39
CA ILE A 96 -11.59 -0.57 -2.20
C ILE A 96 -10.98 -1.97 -2.03
N ALA A 97 -9.65 -2.05 -2.15
CA ALA A 97 -8.93 -3.31 -2.00
C ALA A 97 -8.84 -3.78 -0.54
N MET A 98 -8.59 -2.84 0.38
CA MET A 98 -8.41 -3.12 1.80
C MET A 98 -8.72 -1.89 2.65
N GLU A 99 -9.32 -2.10 3.81
CA GLU A 99 -9.50 -1.13 4.89
C GLU A 99 -8.73 -1.61 6.12
N ILE A 100 -7.86 -0.76 6.68
CA ILE A 100 -7.04 -1.09 7.85
C ILE A 100 -7.44 -0.16 9.00
N PRO A 101 -7.91 -0.69 10.15
CA PRO A 101 -8.14 0.11 11.35
C PRO A 101 -6.86 0.78 11.84
N LEU A 102 -6.92 2.06 12.20
CA LEU A 102 -5.74 2.78 12.73
C LEU A 102 -5.20 2.18 14.03
N SER A 103 -6.04 1.45 14.79
CA SER A 103 -5.67 0.79 16.04
C SER A 103 -4.58 -0.26 15.88
N ILE A 104 -4.49 -0.92 14.72
CA ILE A 104 -3.48 -1.96 14.46
C ILE A 104 -2.29 -1.46 13.66
N VAL A 105 -2.31 -0.20 13.21
CA VAL A 105 -1.20 0.40 12.50
C VAL A 105 -0.10 0.71 13.51
N ILE A 106 1.04 0.03 13.35
CA ILE A 106 2.25 0.36 14.12
C ILE A 106 2.71 1.74 13.67
N SER A 107 2.56 2.71 14.57
CA SER A 107 2.90 4.11 14.36
C SER A 107 3.89 4.58 15.42
N GLU A 108 4.54 5.71 15.18
CA GLU A 108 5.48 6.31 16.13
C GLU A 108 4.82 6.53 17.51
N ASN A 109 3.57 7.02 17.51
CA ASN A 109 2.79 7.23 18.73
C ASN A 109 2.61 5.93 19.52
N LEU A 110 2.37 4.81 18.84
CA LEU A 110 2.25 3.49 19.47
C LEU A 110 3.59 3.03 20.06
N VAL A 111 4.69 3.26 19.34
CA VAL A 111 6.05 2.94 19.82
C VAL A 111 6.38 3.74 21.08
N HIS A 112 6.10 5.05 21.11
CA HIS A 112 6.30 5.92 22.28
C HIS A 112 5.41 5.54 23.47
N ALA A 113 4.18 5.10 23.21
CA ALA A 113 3.28 4.58 24.24
C ALA A 113 3.68 3.19 24.77
N SER A 114 4.59 2.50 24.09
CA SER A 114 5.06 1.16 24.45
C SER A 114 6.41 1.19 25.19
N GLN A 115 6.80 0.03 25.75
CA GLN A 115 8.15 -0.15 26.30
C GLN A 115 9.25 -0.18 25.21
N MET A 116 8.89 -0.23 23.92
CA MET A 116 9.84 -0.27 22.81
C MET A 116 10.56 1.06 22.56
N VAL A 117 10.07 2.19 23.10
CA VAL A 117 10.72 3.50 22.90
C VAL A 117 12.19 3.49 23.35
N HIS A 118 12.50 2.74 24.42
CA HIS A 118 13.88 2.59 24.91
C HIS A 118 14.75 1.85 23.90
N VAL A 119 14.21 0.80 23.27
CA VAL A 119 14.91 -0.01 22.26
C VAL A 119 15.14 0.79 20.99
N VAL A 120 14.12 1.51 20.51
CA VAL A 120 14.23 2.35 19.31
C VAL A 120 15.24 3.47 19.51
N ASN A 121 15.28 4.09 20.69
CA ASN A 121 16.29 5.10 21.02
C ASN A 121 17.71 4.51 21.00
N VAL A 122 17.95 3.36 21.63
CA VAL A 122 19.28 2.71 21.63
C VAL A 122 19.73 2.39 20.21
N ILE A 123 18.83 1.86 19.37
CA ILE A 123 19.12 1.58 17.97
C ILE A 123 19.44 2.87 17.21
N ALA A 124 18.59 3.90 17.32
CA ALA A 124 18.82 5.19 16.66
C ALA A 124 20.15 5.84 17.07
N PHE A 125 20.50 5.80 18.36
CA PHE A 125 21.80 6.25 18.85
C PHE A 125 22.96 5.41 18.28
N ALA A 126 22.82 4.10 18.17
CA ALA A 126 23.83 3.25 17.56
C ALA A 126 24.05 3.59 16.07
N TRP A 127 22.97 3.83 15.32
CA TRP A 127 23.05 4.28 13.93
C TRP A 127 23.68 5.67 13.80
N LEU A 128 23.32 6.62 14.67
CA LEU A 128 23.91 7.95 14.67
C LEU A 128 25.42 7.89 14.95
N ASN A 129 25.82 7.11 15.95
CA ASN A 129 27.23 6.90 16.28
C ASN A 129 27.99 6.22 15.13
N TYR A 130 27.39 5.22 14.48
CA TYR A 130 27.98 4.56 13.32
C TYR A 130 28.13 5.51 12.13
N LEU A 131 27.12 6.34 11.86
CA LEU A 131 27.17 7.35 10.81
C LEU A 131 28.22 8.43 11.11
N CYS A 132 28.30 8.91 12.35
CA CYS A 132 29.33 9.84 12.80
C CYS A 132 30.74 9.24 12.70
N PHE A 133 30.89 7.95 13.03
CA PHE A 133 32.16 7.23 12.90
C PHE A 133 32.59 7.11 11.43
N LEU A 134 31.66 6.73 10.53
CA LEU A 134 31.92 6.67 9.09
C LEU A 134 32.29 8.05 8.52
N LEU A 135 31.59 9.11 8.94
CA LEU A 135 31.91 10.49 8.52
C LEU A 135 33.28 10.93 9.03
N ALA A 136 33.60 10.69 10.31
CA ALA A 136 34.89 11.03 10.89
C ALA A 136 36.05 10.24 10.25
N PHE A 137 35.83 8.96 9.91
CA PHE A 137 36.78 8.15 9.16
C PHE A 137 36.99 8.69 7.74
N SER A 138 35.91 9.05 7.04
CA SER A 138 35.99 9.62 5.68
C SER A 138 36.69 10.99 5.62
N LEU A 139 36.64 11.75 6.73
CA LEU A 139 37.29 13.05 6.89
C LEU A 139 38.71 12.96 7.47
N GLY A 140 39.23 11.76 7.75
CA GLY A 140 40.57 11.55 8.32
C GLY A 140 40.74 12.07 9.75
N LEU A 141 39.62 12.26 10.48
CA LEU A 141 39.60 12.76 11.86
C LEU A 141 39.80 11.66 12.91
N LEU A 142 39.76 10.40 12.48
CA LEU A 142 40.11 9.24 13.29
C LEU A 142 41.34 8.59 12.63
N GLN A 143 42.49 8.64 13.32
CA GLN A 143 43.73 7.92 12.96
C GLN A 143 43.77 6.55 13.65
#